data_AF-A0AA39Q6K6-F1
#
_entry.id   AF-A0AA39Q6K6-F1
#
_cell.length_a   1.000
_cell.length_b   1.000
_cell.length_c   1.000
_cell.angle_alpha   90.00
_cell.angle_beta   90.00
_cell.angle_gamma   90.00
#
_symmetry.space_group_name_H-M   'P 1'
#
loop_
_entity.id
_entity.type
_entity.pdbx_description
1 polymer ?
#
loop_
_entity_poly.entity_id
_entity_poly.type
_entity_poly.pdbx_seq_one_letter_code
_entity_poly.pdbx_strand_id
1 'polypeptide(L)' 'MMLCDLTPRYDVAIAAIQGGAFHNSKVAVSAHQTVSYLKHLVQKDKEYIPANGQDCPGVFDVPTF' A
#
# COMPACT_ATOMS: atom_id res chain seq x y z
N MET A 1 -5.47 -1.89 -14.53
CA MET A 1 -4.97 -0.75 -13.72
C MET A 1 -4.95 -1.29 -12.31
N MET A 2 -3.80 -1.79 -11.81
CA MET A 2 -3.82 -2.74 -10.68
C MET A 2 -4.43 -2.20 -9.37
N LEU A 3 -4.56 -0.88 -9.21
CA LEU A 3 -5.30 -0.24 -8.10
C LEU A 3 -6.82 -0.53 -8.09
N CYS A 4 -7.41 -0.86 -9.24
CA CYS A 4 -8.82 -1.23 -9.36
C CYS A 4 -9.05 -2.74 -9.22
N ASP A 5 -8.00 -3.53 -9.40
CA ASP A 5 -8.07 -4.99 -9.48
C ASP A 5 -7.79 -5.69 -8.14
N LEU A 6 -7.83 -4.97 -7.01
CA LEU A 6 -7.54 -5.48 -5.64
C LEU A 6 -6.18 -6.22 -5.53
N THR A 7 -5.29 -6.02 -6.50
CA THR A 7 -3.92 -6.56 -6.56
C THR A 7 -2.80 -5.51 -6.47
N PRO A 8 -3.00 -4.26 -6.00
CA PRO A 8 -1.88 -3.35 -5.79
C PRO A 8 -1.01 -3.86 -4.62
N ARG A 9 0.30 -3.56 -4.68
CA ARG A 9 1.29 -3.86 -3.63
C ARG A 9 0.83 -3.50 -2.20
N TYR A 10 0.00 -2.48 -2.09
CA TYR A 10 -0.55 -2.00 -0.83
C TYR A 10 -1.57 -2.96 -0.23
N ASP A 11 -2.43 -3.58 -1.04
CA ASP A 11 -3.44 -4.53 -0.55
C ASP A 11 -2.77 -5.81 -0.03
N VAL A 12 -1.72 -6.28 -0.72
CA VAL A 12 -0.86 -7.38 -0.24
C VAL A 12 -0.19 -7.03 1.09
N ALA A 13 0.35 -5.81 1.21
CA ALA A 13 0.98 -5.34 2.44
C ALA A 13 -0.02 -5.22 3.61
N ILE A 14 -1.24 -4.71 3.35
CA ILE A 14 -2.30 -4.62 4.34
C ILE A 14 -2.72 -6.01 4.82
N ALA A 15 -2.89 -6.97 3.90
CA ALA A 15 -3.23 -8.35 4.24
C ALA A 15 -2.15 -9.00 5.10
N ALA A 16 -0.86 -8.78 4.78
CA ALA A 16 0.25 -9.29 5.57
C ALA A 16 0.28 -8.70 6.99
N ILE A 17 0.06 -7.39 7.14
CA ILE A 17 0.02 -6.72 8.46
C ILE A 17 -1.17 -7.22 9.28
N GLN A 18 -2.33 -7.40 8.65
CA GLN A 18 -3.52 -7.92 9.33
C GLN A 18 -3.33 -9.38 9.79
N GLY A 19 -2.73 -10.23 8.95
CA GLY A 19 -2.36 -11.59 9.36
C GLY A 19 -1.34 -11.60 10.50
N GLY A 20 -0.33 -10.74 10.44
CA GLY A 20 0.67 -10.58 11.52
C GLY A 20 0.05 -10.09 12.84
N ALA A 21 -0.91 -9.19 12.77
CA ALA A 21 -1.65 -8.69 13.94
C ALA A 21 -2.48 -9.78 14.63
N PHE A 22 -3.02 -10.74 13.86
CA PHE A 22 -3.79 -11.87 14.41
C PHE A 22 -2.93 -12.81 15.25
N HIS A 23 -1.66 -12.99 14.88
CA HIS A 23 -0.74 -13.90 15.56
C HIS A 23 0.18 -13.21 16.58
N ASN A 24 0.36 -11.88 16.50
CA ASN A 24 1.28 -11.13 17.36
C ASN A 24 0.66 -9.83 17.86
N SER A 25 0.43 -9.76 19.17
CA SER A 25 -0.15 -8.60 19.84
C SER A 25 0.73 -7.33 19.74
N LYS A 26 2.05 -7.46 19.62
CA LYS A 26 2.93 -6.28 19.38
C LYS A 26 2.69 -5.66 18.01
N VAL A 27 2.40 -6.49 17.01
CA VAL A 27 2.08 -6.03 15.65
C VAL A 27 0.68 -5.41 15.64
N ALA A 28 -0.27 -5.95 16.41
CA ALA A 28 -1.61 -5.38 16.50
C ALA A 28 -1.64 -3.92 17.00
N VAL A 29 -0.72 -3.53 17.90
CA VAL A 29 -0.61 -2.16 18.42
C VAL A 29 -0.24 -1.17 17.30
N SER A 30 0.69 -1.52 16.42
CA SER A 30 1.13 -0.65 15.31
C SER A 30 0.33 -0.86 14.02
N ALA A 31 -0.40 -1.98 13.91
CA ALA A 31 -1.12 -2.36 12.70
C ALA A 31 -2.11 -1.30 12.23
N HIS A 32 -2.86 -0.68 13.15
CA HIS A 32 -3.82 0.36 12.77
C HIS A 32 -3.15 1.57 12.12
N GLN A 33 -2.02 2.02 12.67
CA GLN A 33 -1.25 3.15 12.12
C GLN A 33 -0.68 2.80 10.75
N THR A 34 -0.04 1.63 10.62
CA THR A 34 0.60 1.21 9.37
C THR A 34 -0.42 0.98 8.26
N VAL A 35 -1.55 0.33 8.56
CA VAL A 35 -2.64 0.13 7.59
C VAL A 35 -3.26 1.45 7.15
N SER A 36 -3.46 2.39 8.08
CA SER A 36 -4.02 3.71 7.75
C SER A 36 -3.07 4.51 6.86
N TYR A 37 -1.76 4.43 7.11
CA TYR A 37 -0.74 5.05 6.26
C TYR A 37 -0.74 4.45 4.84
N LEU A 38 -0.78 3.12 4.71
CA LEU A 38 -0.83 2.46 3.40
C LEU A 38 -2.09 2.84 2.62
N LYS A 39 -3.25 2.93 3.29
CA LYS A 39 -4.50 3.40 2.66
C LYS A 39 -4.41 4.85 2.19
N HIS A 40 -3.73 5.71 2.94
CA HIS A 40 -3.50 7.10 2.52
C HIS A 40 -2.62 7.16 1.25
N LEU A 41 -1.58 6.34 1.16
CA LEU A 41 -0.75 6.24 -0.06
C LEU A 41 -1.57 5.75 -1.26
N VAL A 42 -2.41 4.73 -1.08
CA VAL A 42 -3.34 4.27 -2.13
C VAL A 42 -4.22 5.40 -2.64
N GLN A 43 -4.76 6.21 -1.72
CA GLN A 43 -5.60 7.34 -2.08
C GLN A 43 -4.82 8.40 -2.86
N LYS A 44 -3.57 8.69 -2.46
CA LYS A 44 -2.69 9.61 -3.17
C LYS A 44 -2.33 9.14 -4.57
N ASP A 45 -2.02 7.86 -4.73
CA ASP A 45 -1.73 7.28 -6.05
C ASP A 45 -2.98 7.32 -6.95
N LYS A 46 -4.17 7.04 -6.40
CA LYS A 46 -5.45 7.17 -7.12
C LYS A 46 -5.74 8.60 -7.57
N GLU A 47 -5.36 9.61 -6.78
CA GLU A 47 -5.49 11.03 -7.14
C GLU A 47 -4.45 11.47 -8.18
N TYR A 48 -3.24 10.91 -8.12
CA TYR A 48 -2.12 11.29 -8.99
C TYR A 48 -2.30 10.83 -10.43
N ILE A 49 -2.78 9.60 -10.65
CA ILE A 49 -2.93 9.02 -11.99
C ILE A 49 -3.84 9.84 -12.93
N PRO A 50 -5.05 10.28 -12.52
CA PRO A 50 -5.88 11.13 -13.38
C PRO A 50 -5.30 12.55 -13.56
N ALA A 51 -4.51 13.05 -12.60
CA ALA A 51 -3.93 14.38 -12.67
C ALA A 51 -2.72 14.45 -13.62
N ASN A 52 -1.87 13.42 -13.62
CA ASN A 52 -0.61 13.41 -14.35
C ASN A 52 -0.61 12.45 -15.57
N GLY A 53 -1.65 11.62 -15.72
CA GLY A 53 -1.77 10.64 -16.80
C GLY A 53 -0.72 9.52 -16.76
N GLN A 54 0.02 9.40 -15.66
CA GLN A 54 1.11 8.44 -15.46
C GLN A 54 1.09 7.94 -14.01
N ASP A 55 1.64 6.74 -13.79
CA ASP A 55 1.83 6.20 -12.45
C ASP A 55 2.86 7.04 -11.66
N CYS A 56 2.77 6.98 -10.33
CA CYS A 56 3.63 7.74 -9.44
C CYS A 56 5.12 7.38 -9.69
N PRO A 57 6.05 8.36 -9.75
CA PRO A 57 7.47 8.08 -9.92
C PRO A 57 8.00 7.21 -8.76
N GLY A 58 8.89 6.25 -9.04
CA GLY A 58 9.36 5.27 -8.05
C GLY A 58 8.51 4.00 -7.94
N VAL A 59 7.41 3.87 -8.70
CA VAL A 59 6.58 2.66 -8.67
C VAL A 59 7.18 1.49 -9.46
N PHE A 60 7.81 1.80 -10.60
CA PHE A 60 8.42 0.82 -11.52
C PHE A 60 9.93 0.96 -11.63
N ASP A 61 10.54 1.75 -10.75
CA ASP A 61 12.00 1.92 -10.77
C ASP A 61 12.67 0.60 -10.39
N VAL A 62 13.63 0.18 -11.20
CA VAL A 62 14.42 -1.02 -10.95
C VAL A 62 15.30 -0.76 -9.73
N PRO A 63 15.22 -1.57 -8.66
CA PRO A 63 16.09 -1.40 -7.51
C PRO A 63 17.55 -1.60 -7.95
N THR A 64 18.37 -0.57 -7.76
CA THR A 64 19.81 -0.65 -7.94
C THR A 64 20.43 -1.15 -6.62
N PHE A 65 21.22 -2.21 -6.70
CA PHE A 65 21.91 -2.84 -5.57
C PHE A 65 23.40 -2.48 -5.57
#